data_AF-A0AAV2HIC9-F1
#
_entry.id   AF-A0AAV2HIC9-F1
#
_cell.length_a   1.000
_cell.length_b   1.000
_cell.length_c   1.000
_cell.angle_alpha   90.00
_cell.angle_beta   90.00
_cell.angle_gamma   90.00
#
_symmetry.space_group_name_H-M   'P 1'
#
loop_
_entity.id
_entity.type
_entity.pdbx_description
1 polymer ?
#
loop_
_entity_poly.entity_id
_entity_poly.type
_entity_poly.pdbx_seq_one_letter_code
_entity_poly.pdbx_strand_id
1 'polypeptide(L)'
;FLKLIWKEDDKDMKAMPLSNNTVSRRIDEMSEDIEIQPAEKLKTRKFLVLMDESTLRDSEGVLMNAFINIDKGYFPEELLSKSLGSTTTAKDIYIYIIC
;
A
#
# COMPACT_ATOMS: atom_id res chain seq x y z
N PHE A 1 22.40 -7.65 -4.82
CA PHE A 1 22.43 -6.26 -4.33
C PHE A 1 22.92 -6.16 -2.88
N LEU A 2 22.22 -6.70 -1.88
CA LEU A 2 22.63 -6.58 -0.47
C LEU A 2 23.98 -7.24 -0.11
N LYS A 3 24.38 -8.32 -0.81
CA LYS A 3 25.66 -9.01 -0.55
C LYS A 3 26.92 -8.23 -0.97
N LEU A 4 26.80 -7.20 -1.79
CA LEU A 4 27.97 -6.38 -2.20
C LEU A 4 28.31 -5.32 -1.15
N ILE A 5 27.30 -4.82 -0.43
CA ILE A 5 27.44 -3.69 0.51
C ILE A 5 28.18 -4.09 1.79
N TRP A 6 28.12 -5.36 2.17
CA TRP A 6 28.66 -5.84 3.46
C TRP A 6 30.12 -6.33 3.38
N LYS A 7 30.78 -6.19 2.22
CA LYS A 7 32.13 -6.73 2.00
C LYS A 7 33.22 -5.65 1.95
N GLU A 8 32.87 -4.38 1.84
CA GLU A 8 33.82 -3.27 1.87
C GLU A 8 33.61 -2.44 3.14
N ASP A 9 34.74 -2.12 3.79
CA ASP A 9 34.82 -1.38 5.05
C ASP A 9 33.95 -0.12 5.05
N ASP A 10 33.43 0.23 6.23
CA ASP A 10 32.59 1.40 6.59
C ASP A 10 33.02 2.78 6.02
N LYS A 11 34.20 2.88 5.39
CA LYS A 11 34.71 4.09 4.76
C LYS A 11 34.00 4.43 3.45
N ASP A 12 33.54 3.43 2.69
CA ASP A 12 32.84 3.68 1.41
C ASP A 12 31.34 3.99 1.60
N MET A 13 30.76 3.61 2.75
CA MET A 13 29.38 3.97 3.11
C MET A 13 29.22 5.48 3.39
N LYS A 14 30.32 6.18 3.75
CA LYS A 14 30.34 7.65 3.91
C LYS A 14 30.43 8.41 2.59
N ALA A 15 30.74 7.75 1.48
CA ALA A 15 30.96 8.40 0.19
C ALA A 15 29.66 8.68 -0.59
N MET A 16 28.51 8.16 -0.14
CA MET A 16 27.23 8.38 -0.79
C MET A 16 26.33 9.26 0.11
N PRO A 17 26.38 10.59 -0.03
CA PRO A 17 25.36 11.43 0.57
C PRO A 17 24.08 11.19 -0.24
N LEU A 18 23.32 10.15 0.10
CA LEU A 18 21.91 10.12 -0.22
C LEU A 18 21.32 11.30 0.56
N SER A 19 21.20 12.45 -0.10
CA SER A 19 20.47 13.58 0.48
C SER A 19 19.12 13.04 0.95
N ASN A 20 18.61 13.52 2.09
CA ASN A 20 17.32 13.08 2.63
C ASN A 20 16.20 13.08 1.57
N ASN A 21 16.34 13.92 0.54
CA ASN A 21 15.41 14.05 -0.57
C ASN A 21 15.42 12.86 -1.55
N THR A 22 16.50 12.08 -1.63
CA THR A 22 16.61 10.97 -2.59
C THR A 22 15.84 9.74 -2.14
N VAL A 23 15.86 9.43 -0.83
CA VAL A 23 15.09 8.33 -0.27
C VAL A 23 13.60 8.68 -0.23
N SER A 24 13.24 9.89 0.21
CA SER A 24 11.86 10.37 0.18
C SER A 24 11.28 10.31 -1.23
N ARG A 25 11.99 10.86 -2.22
CA ARG A 25 11.53 10.84 -3.62
C ARG A 25 11.29 9.42 -4.14
N ARG A 26 12.15 8.46 -3.79
CA ARG A 26 11.94 7.06 -4.19
C ARG A 26 10.75 6.41 -3.50
N ILE A 27 10.46 6.78 -2.26
CA ILE A 27 9.26 6.32 -1.54
C ILE A 27 8.02 6.91 -2.22
N ASP A 28 8.03 8.19 -2.56
CA ASP A 28 6.94 8.87 -3.25
C ASP A 28 6.68 8.23 -4.64
N GLU A 29 7.74 8.01 -5.43
CA GLU A 29 7.66 7.33 -6.74
C GLU A 29 7.13 5.88 -6.61
N MET A 30 7.58 5.15 -5.58
CA MET A 30 7.07 3.79 -5.32
C MET A 30 5.60 3.82 -4.87
N SER A 31 5.20 4.82 -4.08
CA SER A 31 3.81 4.99 -3.66
C SER A 31 2.91 5.27 -4.87
N GLU A 32 3.33 6.16 -5.77
CA GLU A 32 2.59 6.50 -6.98
C GLU A 32 2.44 5.27 -7.91
N ASP A 33 3.50 4.49 -8.11
CA ASP A 33 3.43 3.25 -8.91
C ASP A 33 2.49 2.21 -8.29
N ILE A 34 2.53 2.04 -6.96
CA ILE A 34 1.64 1.14 -6.22
C ILE A 34 0.18 1.61 -6.26
N GLU A 35 -0.10 2.90 -6.44
CA GLU A 35 -1.47 3.41 -6.59
C GLU A 35 -2.00 3.24 -8.03
N ILE A 36 -1.16 3.52 -9.03
CA ILE A 36 -1.57 3.48 -10.44
C ILE A 36 -1.83 2.05 -10.90
N GLN A 37 -0.97 1.09 -10.56
CA GLN A 37 -1.09 -0.28 -11.08
C GLN A 37 -2.39 -0.98 -10.67
N PRO A 38 -2.84 -0.96 -9.40
CA PRO A 38 -4.14 -1.48 -8.99
C PRO A 38 -5.28 -0.72 -9.65
N ALA A 39 -5.24 0.61 -9.70
CA ALA A 39 -6.31 1.40 -10.30
C ALA A 39 -6.57 1.03 -11.78
N GLU A 40 -5.52 0.85 -12.57
CA GLU A 40 -5.64 0.43 -13.97
C GLU A 40 -6.11 -1.02 -14.12
N LYS A 41 -5.68 -1.93 -13.22
CA LYS A 41 -6.19 -3.31 -13.20
C LYS A 41 -7.68 -3.35 -12.84
N LEU A 42 -8.12 -2.59 -11.82
CA LEU A 42 -9.49 -2.53 -11.33
C LEU A 42 -10.48 -2.02 -12.38
N LYS A 43 -10.05 -1.13 -13.29
CA LYS A 43 -10.88 -0.64 -14.41
C LYS A 43 -11.16 -1.68 -15.49
N THR A 44 -10.26 -2.64 -15.67
CA THR A 44 -10.25 -3.51 -16.87
C THR A 44 -10.72 -4.94 -16.61
N ARG A 45 -10.82 -5.37 -15.35
CA ARG A 45 -11.16 -6.75 -14.98
C ARG A 45 -12.29 -6.80 -13.97
N LYS A 46 -12.88 -7.99 -13.79
CA LYS A 46 -13.91 -8.23 -12.78
C LYS A 46 -13.26 -8.71 -11.48
N PHE A 47 -13.61 -8.07 -10.38
CA PHE A 47 -13.10 -8.39 -9.05
C PHE A 47 -14.23 -8.68 -8.08
N LEU A 48 -13.96 -9.57 -7.14
CA LEU A 48 -14.66 -9.62 -5.86
C LEU A 48 -13.91 -8.69 -4.90
N VAL A 49 -14.64 -7.85 -4.17
CA VAL A 49 -14.08 -7.04 -3.09
C VAL A 49 -14.48 -7.69 -1.77
N LEU A 50 -13.48 -8.10 -0.99
CA LEU A 50 -13.68 -8.50 0.40
C LEU A 50 -13.28 -7.32 1.29
N MET A 51 -14.17 -6.93 2.20
CA MET A 51 -13.94 -5.80 3.08
C MET A 51 -14.05 -6.28 4.52
N ASP A 52 -13.11 -5.84 5.35
CA ASP A 52 -13.09 -6.12 6.77
C ASP A 52 -12.70 -4.88 7.56
N GLU A 53 -13.30 -4.72 8.73
CA GLU A 53 -12.96 -3.65 9.67
C GLU A 53 -12.10 -4.22 10.79
N SER A 54 -11.05 -3.51 11.16
CA SER A 54 -10.15 -3.90 12.23
C SER A 54 -9.73 -2.69 13.04
N THR A 55 -9.57 -2.87 14.35
CA THR A 55 -9.11 -1.82 15.25
C THR A 55 -7.62 -1.99 15.58
N LEU A 56 -6.84 -0.92 15.43
CA LEU A 56 -5.45 -0.86 15.87
C LEU A 56 -5.34 -0.56 17.38
N ARG A 57 -4.12 -0.64 17.93
CA ARG A 57 -3.85 -0.54 19.38
C ARG A 57 -4.34 0.76 20.03
N ASP A 58 -4.58 1.81 19.24
CA ASP A 58 -5.04 3.13 19.71
C ASP A 58 -6.52 3.40 19.42
N SER A 59 -7.34 2.36 19.21
CA SER A 59 -8.76 2.48 18.84
C SER A 59 -9.00 3.18 17.49
N GLU A 60 -7.97 3.30 16.67
CA GLU A 60 -8.13 3.71 15.27
C GLU A 60 -8.72 2.54 14.48
N GLY A 61 -9.93 2.75 13.96
CA GLY A 61 -10.55 1.83 13.02
C GLY A 61 -9.76 1.83 11.71
N VAL A 62 -9.65 0.68 11.08
CA VAL A 62 -9.00 0.51 9.78
C VAL A 62 -9.94 -0.33 8.93
N LEU A 63 -10.23 0.18 7.73
CA LEU A 63 -10.93 -0.58 6.71
C LEU A 63 -9.89 -1.24 5.81
N MET A 64 -9.96 -2.56 5.70
CA MET A 64 -9.09 -3.36 4.86
C MET A 64 -9.90 -3.96 3.71
N ASN A 65 -9.41 -3.77 2.50
CA ASN A 65 -10.05 -4.18 1.26
C ASN A 65 -9.13 -5.12 0.48
N ALA A 66 -9.59 -6.32 0.19
CA ALA A 66 -8.89 -7.28 -0.66
C ALA A 66 -9.63 -7.44 -2.00
N PHE A 67 -8.90 -7.26 -3.10
CA PHE A 67 -9.42 -7.40 -4.45
C PHE A 67 -9.00 -8.74 -5.02
N ILE A 68 -9.97 -9.60 -5.30
CA ILE A 68 -9.75 -10.94 -5.85
C ILE A 68 -10.17 -10.94 -7.30
N ASN A 69 -9.22 -11.24 -8.20
CA ASN A 69 -9.48 -11.34 -9.62
C ASN A 69 -10.23 -12.65 -9.93
N ILE A 70 -11.48 -12.52 -10.35
CA ILE A 70 -12.37 -13.68 -10.55
C ILE A 70 -11.83 -14.61 -11.63
N ASP A 71 -11.15 -14.07 -12.64
CA ASP A 71 -10.68 -14.84 -13.81
C ASP A 71 -9.39 -15.65 -13.51
N LYS A 72 -8.67 -15.32 -12.43
CA LYS A 72 -7.41 -15.98 -12.05
C LYS A 72 -7.51 -16.85 -10.79
N GLY A 73 -8.71 -16.99 -10.23
CA GLY A 73 -8.98 -17.75 -9.02
C GLY A 73 -9.04 -16.91 -7.75
N TYR A 74 -9.32 -17.56 -6.61
CA TYR A 74 -9.65 -16.90 -5.35
C TYR A 74 -8.43 -16.43 -4.53
N PHE A 75 -7.41 -15.89 -5.18
CA PHE A 75 -6.27 -15.29 -4.49
C PHE A 75 -6.37 -13.77 -4.57
N PRO A 76 -6.19 -13.04 -3.45
CA PRO A 76 -6.19 -11.58 -3.48
C PRO A 76 -4.99 -11.09 -4.32
N GLU A 77 -5.28 -10.34 -5.39
CA GLU A 77 -4.24 -9.70 -6.21
C GLU A 77 -3.74 -8.43 -5.53
N GLU A 78 -4.60 -7.72 -4.80
CA GLU A 78 -4.29 -6.43 -4.17
C GLU A 78 -4.96 -6.32 -2.79
N LEU A 79 -4.26 -5.71 -1.82
CA LEU A 79 -4.74 -5.42 -0.47
C LEU A 79 -4.53 -3.94 -0.17
N LEU A 80 -5.62 -3.21 0.09
CA LEU A 80 -5.59 -1.78 0.43
C LEU A 80 -6.17 -1.59 1.83
N SER A 81 -5.49 -0.80 2.66
CA SER A 81 -5.95 -0.44 4.00
C SER A 81 -6.07 1.06 4.13
N LYS A 82 -7.13 1.55 4.78
CA LYS A 82 -7.32 2.97 5.07
C LYS A 82 -7.74 3.16 6.51
N SER A 83 -7.10 4.11 7.19
CA SER A 83 -7.52 4.53 8.52
C SER A 83 -8.92 5.16 8.43
N LEU A 84 -9.81 4.69 9.28
CA LEU A 84 -11.12 5.27 9.52
C LEU A 84 -10.96 6.34 10.59
N GLY A 85 -11.63 7.48 10.39
CA GLY A 85 -11.60 8.59 11.34
C GLY A 85 -12.27 8.25 12.67
N SER A 86 -12.81 9.27 13.33
CA SER A 86 -13.43 9.10 14.66
C SER A 86 -14.73 8.28 14.66
N THR A 87 -15.28 7.93 13.49
CA THR A 87 -16.50 7.13 13.37
C THR A 87 -16.36 6.01 12.33
N THR A 88 -17.05 4.90 12.61
CA THR A 88 -17.12 3.68 11.79
C THR A 88 -18.56 3.43 11.35
N THR A 89 -19.18 4.42 10.72
CA THR A 89 -20.57 4.30 10.24
C THR A 89 -20.62 3.70 8.83
N ALA A 90 -21.78 3.17 8.43
CA ALA A 90 -22.00 2.71 7.06
C ALA A 90 -21.77 3.82 6.01
N LYS A 91 -22.01 5.08 6.38
CA LYS A 91 -21.75 6.23 5.52
C LYS A 91 -20.25 6.45 5.31
N ASP A 92 -19.46 6.27 6.36
CA ASP A 92 -18.00 6.41 6.29
C ASP A 92 -17.44 5.35 5.32
N ILE A 93 -17.85 4.08 5.47
CA ILE A 93 -17.47 2.99 4.58
C ILE A 93 -17.89 3.26 3.12
N TYR A 94 -19.12 3.71 2.89
CA TYR A 94 -19.62 4.01 1.54
C TYR A 94 -18.80 5.10 0.83
N ILE A 95 -18.43 6.17 1.54
CA ILE A 95 -17.60 7.25 0.99
C ILE A 95 -16.23 6.70 0.57
N TYR A 96 -15.61 5.84 1.38
CA TYR A 96 -14.29 5.27 1.08
C TYR A 96 -14.26 4.33 -0.12
N ILE A 97 -15.39 3.72 -0.48
CA ILE A 97 -15.47 2.81 -1.63
C ILE A 97 -15.63 3.59 -2.94
N ILE A 98 -16.28 4.77 -2.88
CA ILE A 98 -16.63 5.55 -4.08
C ILE A 98 -15.62 6.66 -4.39
N CYS A 99 -14.88 7.16 -3.40
CA CYS A 99 -13.88 8.22 -3.54
C CYS A 99 -12.45 7.68 -3.46
#